data_AF-A0A383DXF6-F1
#
_entry.id   AF-A0A383DXF6-F1
#
_cell.length_a   1.000
_cell.length_b   1.000
_cell.length_c   1.000
_cell.angle_alpha   90.00
_cell.angle_beta   90.00
_cell.angle_gamma   90.00
#
_symmetry.space_group_name_H-M   'P 1'
#
loop_
_entity.id
_entity.type
_entity.pdbx_description
1 polymer ?
#
loop_
_entity_poly.entity_id
_entity_poly.type
_entity_poly.pdbx_seq_one_letter_code
_entity_poly.pdbx_strand_id
1 'polypeptide(L)'
;MENTIFVARLNGVFGAFALSLGLILAVFANPSSVEAQELRLDPALVKGPDACGECHKSSVALWKDTHHATTFKSLPRSDKAKEIAKAMGIRRIKSASDCLTCHFTSAAVDGKPKPIAGITCESCHGAGKNWIDVHSDFGGKGVTTETEEPAHRTARYETSVSEGLIRPSRLYAVAQNCYSCHT
;
A
#
# COMPACT_ATOMS: atom_id res chain seq x y z
N MET A 1 -44.43 20.28 -66.03
CA MET A 1 -43.21 20.78 -65.36
C MET A 1 -43.69 21.89 -64.46
N GLU A 2 -43.93 21.66 -63.18
CA GLU A 2 -43.25 22.40 -62.10
C GLU A 2 -43.52 21.77 -60.72
N ASN A 3 -43.78 20.46 -60.68
CA ASN A 3 -44.21 19.76 -59.46
C ASN A 3 -43.07 19.04 -58.70
N THR A 4 -41.81 19.44 -58.92
CA THR A 4 -40.64 18.69 -58.42
C THR A 4 -39.73 19.46 -57.48
N ILE A 5 -39.97 20.77 -57.26
CA ILE A 5 -39.04 21.60 -56.48
C ILE A 5 -39.47 21.77 -55.01
N PHE A 6 -40.77 21.63 -54.70
CA PHE A 6 -41.27 21.87 -53.34
C PHE A 6 -41.05 20.69 -52.38
N VAL A 7 -41.09 19.45 -52.87
CA VAL A 7 -40.94 18.24 -52.03
C VAL A 7 -39.48 18.02 -51.58
N ALA A 8 -38.50 18.61 -52.29
CA ALA A 8 -37.09 18.45 -51.99
C ALA A 8 -36.59 19.26 -50.75
N ARG A 9 -37.37 20.24 -50.27
CA ARG A 9 -36.95 21.10 -49.14
C ARG A 9 -37.49 20.65 -47.78
N LEU A 10 -38.51 19.79 -47.73
CA LEU A 10 -39.06 19.27 -46.48
C LEU A 10 -38.29 18.05 -45.93
N ASN A 11 -37.56 17.33 -46.77
CA ASN A 11 -36.74 16.18 -46.36
C ASN A 11 -35.36 16.56 -45.79
N GLY A 12 -35.00 17.85 -45.78
CA GLY A 12 -33.71 18.34 -45.27
C GLY A 12 -33.68 18.69 -43.78
N VAL A 13 -34.84 18.85 -43.14
CA VAL A 13 -34.91 19.35 -41.74
C VAL A 13 -35.10 18.22 -40.72
N PHE A 14 -35.66 17.08 -41.12
CA PHE A 14 -35.89 15.94 -40.21
C PHE A 14 -34.69 14.99 -40.05
N GLY A 15 -33.65 15.10 -40.89
CA GLY A 15 -32.46 14.25 -40.81
C GLY A 15 -31.42 14.70 -39.76
N ALA A 16 -31.47 15.96 -39.31
CA ALA A 16 -30.44 16.52 -38.43
C ALA A 16 -30.77 16.43 -36.93
N PHE A 17 -31.99 16.06 -36.55
CA PHE A 17 -32.41 15.98 -35.15
C PHE A 17 -32.38 14.57 -34.55
N ALA A 18 -32.27 13.52 -35.36
CA ALA A 18 -32.20 12.14 -34.87
C ALA A 18 -30.76 11.69 -34.51
N LEU A 19 -29.73 12.40 -34.99
CA LEU A 19 -28.32 12.06 -34.78
C LEU A 19 -27.65 12.82 -33.62
N SER A 20 -28.31 13.83 -33.06
CA SER A 20 -27.80 14.62 -31.93
C SER A 20 -28.27 14.12 -30.56
N LEU A 21 -29.27 13.24 -30.49
CA LEU A 21 -29.75 12.66 -29.22
C LEU A 21 -29.12 11.30 -28.89
N GLY A 22 -28.61 10.57 -29.90
CA GLY A 22 -27.96 9.26 -29.71
C GLY A 22 -26.51 9.32 -29.23
N LEU A 23 -25.82 10.46 -29.42
CA LEU A 23 -24.40 10.59 -29.10
C LEU A 23 -24.12 11.08 -27.67
N ILE A 24 -25.14 11.58 -26.95
CA ILE A 24 -24.98 12.06 -25.56
C ILE A 24 -25.21 10.93 -24.54
N LEU A 25 -25.84 9.83 -24.93
CA LEU A 25 -26.19 8.70 -24.04
C LEU A 25 -25.07 7.65 -23.85
N ALA A 26 -23.95 7.75 -24.57
CA ALA A 26 -22.88 6.75 -24.51
C ALA A 26 -21.74 7.09 -23.52
N VAL A 27 -21.74 8.28 -22.90
CA VAL A 27 -20.59 8.75 -22.10
C VAL A 27 -20.63 8.29 -20.62
N PHE A 28 -21.74 7.73 -20.14
CA PHE A 28 -21.90 7.37 -18.72
C PHE A 28 -21.77 5.88 -18.39
N ALA A 29 -21.34 5.05 -19.35
CA ALA A 29 -21.12 3.61 -19.12
C ALA A 29 -19.62 3.28 -19.01
N ASN A 30 -18.84 4.07 -18.27
CA ASN A 30 -17.55 3.60 -17.77
C ASN A 30 -17.79 3.04 -16.37
N PRO A 31 -17.88 1.72 -16.18
CA PRO A 31 -17.73 1.17 -14.85
C PRO A 31 -16.33 1.56 -14.41
N SER A 32 -16.23 2.47 -13.45
CA SER A 32 -14.97 2.72 -12.74
C SER A 32 -14.50 1.36 -12.23
N SER A 33 -13.50 0.77 -12.88
CA SER A 33 -12.77 -0.32 -12.29
C SER A 33 -12.22 0.23 -10.99
N VAL A 34 -12.68 -0.34 -9.87
CA VAL A 34 -12.07 -0.09 -8.57
C VAL A 34 -10.71 -0.76 -8.63
N GLU A 35 -9.75 -0.11 -9.26
CA GLU A 35 -8.33 -0.45 -9.16
C GLU A 35 -7.98 -0.27 -7.68
N ALA A 36 -7.60 -1.36 -7.01
CA ALA A 36 -7.16 -1.29 -5.62
C ALA A 36 -5.99 -0.29 -5.53
N GLN A 37 -6.07 0.63 -4.57
CA GLN A 37 -5.03 1.63 -4.36
C GLN A 37 -3.65 0.98 -4.21
N GLU A 38 -2.61 1.62 -4.77
CA GLU A 38 -1.23 1.15 -4.63
C GLU A 38 -0.87 1.00 -3.15
N LEU A 39 -0.29 -0.15 -2.80
CA LEU A 39 0.08 -0.44 -1.42
C LEU A 39 1.22 0.47 -0.98
N ARG A 40 1.16 0.91 0.27
CA ARG A 40 2.14 1.82 0.87
C ARG A 40 3.59 1.33 0.76
N LEU A 41 3.80 0.05 0.98
CA LEU A 41 5.09 -0.62 0.80
C LEU A 41 4.98 -1.55 -0.40
N ASP A 42 6.03 -1.61 -1.21
CA ASP A 42 6.17 -2.65 -2.22
C ASP A 42 6.21 -4.02 -1.51
N PRO A 43 5.19 -4.88 -1.70
CA PRO A 43 5.14 -6.19 -1.07
C PRO A 43 6.34 -7.08 -1.42
N ALA A 44 6.98 -6.86 -2.57
CA ALA A 44 8.17 -7.60 -2.99
C ALA A 44 9.44 -7.23 -2.20
N LEU A 45 9.41 -6.13 -1.47
CA LEU A 45 10.49 -5.64 -0.61
C LEU A 45 10.25 -5.89 0.89
N VAL A 46 9.08 -6.40 1.26
CA VAL A 46 8.72 -6.68 2.65
C VAL A 46 9.21 -8.06 3.07
N LYS A 47 9.85 -8.14 4.25
CA LYS A 47 10.36 -9.38 4.86
C LYS A 47 9.47 -9.90 5.98
N GLY A 48 8.69 -9.02 6.62
CA GLY A 48 7.80 -9.35 7.72
C GLY A 48 8.46 -9.25 9.11
N PRO A 49 7.63 -9.23 10.17
CA PRO A 49 8.08 -8.94 11.53
C PRO A 49 8.97 -10.04 12.13
N ASP A 50 8.83 -11.28 11.67
CA ASP A 50 9.63 -12.40 12.18
C ASP A 50 11.10 -12.25 11.79
N ALA A 51 11.40 -11.75 10.58
CA ALA A 51 12.76 -11.46 10.15
C ALA A 51 13.44 -10.43 11.06
N CYS A 52 12.70 -9.43 11.54
CA CYS A 52 13.17 -8.48 12.53
C CYS A 52 13.38 -9.15 13.91
N GLY A 53 12.50 -10.08 14.27
CA GLY A 53 12.44 -10.76 15.55
C GLY A 53 13.59 -11.73 15.84
N GLU A 54 14.33 -12.17 14.82
CA GLU A 54 15.53 -12.98 15.00
C GLU A 54 16.56 -12.28 15.90
N CYS A 55 16.72 -10.96 15.75
CA CYS A 55 17.63 -10.14 16.55
C CYS A 55 16.89 -9.21 17.54
N HIS A 56 15.74 -8.64 17.18
CA HIS A 56 15.03 -7.62 17.98
C HIS A 56 13.89 -8.20 18.81
N LYS A 57 14.18 -9.23 19.61
CA LYS A 57 13.18 -10.01 20.35
C LYS A 57 12.31 -9.19 21.29
N SER A 58 12.92 -8.28 22.06
CA SER A 58 12.20 -7.42 23.02
C SER A 58 11.25 -6.45 22.31
N SER A 59 11.71 -5.81 21.24
CA SER A 59 10.91 -4.89 20.43
C SER A 59 9.73 -5.60 19.78
N VAL A 60 9.94 -6.81 19.25
CA VAL A 60 8.86 -7.63 18.66
C VAL A 60 7.88 -8.10 19.73
N ALA A 61 8.36 -8.46 20.94
CA ALA A 61 7.49 -8.83 22.04
C ALA A 61 6.55 -7.67 22.43
N LEU A 62 7.09 -6.45 22.59
CA LEU A 62 6.29 -5.26 22.90
C LEU A 62 5.33 -4.90 21.75
N TRP A 63 5.81 -4.97 20.50
CA TRP A 63 5.00 -4.69 19.32
C TRP A 63 3.73 -5.56 19.26
N LYS A 64 3.82 -6.85 19.61
CA LYS A 64 2.70 -7.81 19.56
C LYS A 64 1.48 -7.37 20.37
N ASP A 65 1.69 -6.60 21.43
CA ASP A 65 0.62 -6.11 22.31
C ASP A 65 0.05 -4.76 21.89
N THR A 66 0.64 -4.12 20.87
CA THR A 66 0.17 -2.80 20.38
C THR A 66 -1.08 -2.91 19.52
N HIS A 67 -1.78 -1.77 19.35
CA HIS A 67 -2.87 -1.67 18.37
C HIS A 67 -2.39 -2.00 16.94
N HIS A 68 -1.17 -1.57 16.59
CA HIS A 68 -0.56 -1.84 15.29
C HIS A 68 -0.44 -3.33 14.99
N ALA A 69 -0.04 -4.16 15.95
CA ALA A 69 -0.01 -5.61 15.73
C ALA A 69 -1.42 -6.22 15.77
N THR A 70 -2.20 -5.87 16.78
CA THR A 70 -3.48 -6.53 17.09
C THR A 70 -4.59 -6.21 16.07
N THR A 71 -4.49 -5.09 15.34
CA THR A 71 -5.41 -4.72 14.26
C THR A 71 -5.58 -5.82 13.22
N PHE A 72 -4.54 -6.65 12.99
CA PHE A 72 -4.64 -7.81 12.12
C PHE A 72 -5.81 -8.70 12.52
N LYS A 73 -6.05 -8.90 13.81
CA LYS A 73 -7.14 -9.75 14.30
C LYS A 73 -8.40 -8.94 14.57
N SER A 74 -8.28 -7.75 15.17
CA SER A 74 -9.44 -7.02 15.67
C SER A 74 -10.22 -6.29 14.58
N LEU A 75 -9.55 -5.63 13.62
CA LEU A 75 -10.22 -4.78 12.63
C LEU A 75 -11.27 -5.54 11.79
N PRO A 76 -10.97 -6.69 11.15
CA PRO A 76 -11.97 -7.38 10.34
C PRO A 76 -13.17 -7.92 11.15
N ARG A 77 -13.04 -8.00 12.48
CA ARG A 77 -14.09 -8.49 13.39
C ARG A 77 -14.95 -7.38 13.96
N SER A 78 -14.49 -6.13 13.90
CA SER A 78 -15.25 -4.96 14.37
C SER A 78 -16.51 -4.76 13.55
N ASP A 79 -17.64 -4.53 14.22
CA ASP A 79 -18.92 -4.28 13.53
C ASP A 79 -18.88 -3.00 12.71
N LYS A 80 -18.19 -1.96 13.21
CA LYS A 80 -18.00 -0.72 12.44
C LYS A 80 -17.19 -0.95 11.17
N ALA A 81 -16.15 -1.78 11.24
CA ALA A 81 -15.35 -2.11 10.05
C ALA A 81 -16.17 -2.90 9.02
N LYS A 82 -17.02 -3.83 9.47
CA LYS A 82 -17.94 -4.57 8.58
C LYS A 82 -18.97 -3.64 7.93
N GLU A 83 -19.52 -2.70 8.69
CA GLU A 83 -20.46 -1.68 8.19
C GLU A 83 -19.82 -0.84 7.08
N ILE A 84 -18.61 -0.30 7.34
CA ILE A 84 -17.85 0.49 6.37
C ILE A 84 -17.51 -0.36 5.13
N ALA A 85 -16.97 -1.57 5.32
CA ALA A 85 -16.61 -2.44 4.21
C ALA A 85 -17.84 -2.77 3.34
N LYS A 86 -19.01 -3.03 3.96
CA LYS A 86 -20.28 -3.23 3.24
C LYS A 86 -20.68 -1.99 2.45
N ALA A 87 -20.59 -0.80 3.05
CA ALA A 87 -20.91 0.47 2.37
C ALA A 87 -19.97 0.75 1.18
N MET A 88 -18.71 0.32 1.27
CA MET A 88 -17.70 0.43 0.20
C MET A 88 -17.79 -0.72 -0.84
N GLY A 89 -18.71 -1.67 -0.68
CA GLY A 89 -18.77 -2.86 -1.56
C GLY A 89 -17.62 -3.86 -1.37
N ILE A 90 -16.82 -3.71 -0.30
CA ILE A 90 -15.69 -4.58 0.04
C ILE A 90 -16.21 -5.80 0.80
N ARG A 91 -16.18 -6.96 0.14
CA ARG A 91 -16.60 -8.23 0.75
C ARG A 91 -15.64 -8.76 1.81
N ARG A 92 -14.34 -8.51 1.65
CA ARG A 92 -13.29 -9.04 2.53
C ARG A 92 -12.24 -7.96 2.77
N ILE A 93 -12.15 -7.48 4.01
CA ILE A 93 -11.20 -6.43 4.43
C ILE A 93 -9.75 -6.85 4.18
N LYS A 94 -9.42 -8.14 4.36
CA LYS A 94 -8.06 -8.68 4.15
C LYS A 94 -7.84 -9.25 2.74
N SER A 95 -8.30 -8.57 1.71
CA SER A 95 -8.04 -8.96 0.33
C SER A 95 -8.14 -7.76 -0.58
N ALA A 96 -7.17 -7.56 -1.49
CA ALA A 96 -7.17 -6.59 -2.58
C ALA A 96 -8.18 -5.44 -2.39
N SER A 97 -8.00 -4.67 -1.32
CA SER A 97 -8.92 -3.63 -0.88
C SER A 97 -8.14 -2.44 -0.37
N ASP A 98 -8.76 -1.27 -0.41
CA ASP A 98 -8.15 -0.03 0.06
C ASP A 98 -7.80 -0.06 1.55
N CYS A 99 -8.45 -0.95 2.32
CA CYS A 99 -8.12 -1.17 3.73
C CYS A 99 -6.67 -1.65 3.93
N LEU A 100 -6.08 -2.32 2.93
CA LEU A 100 -4.73 -2.88 3.03
C LEU A 100 -3.64 -1.82 3.11
N THR A 101 -3.88 -0.62 2.58
CA THR A 101 -2.87 0.44 2.51
C THR A 101 -2.48 0.97 3.88
N CYS A 102 -3.44 1.03 4.81
CA CYS A 102 -3.25 1.69 6.12
C CYS A 102 -3.35 0.76 7.33
N HIS A 103 -3.99 -0.41 7.21
CA HIS A 103 -4.25 -1.27 8.37
C HIS A 103 -3.42 -2.55 8.43
N PHE A 104 -2.73 -2.92 7.35
CA PHE A 104 -1.98 -4.17 7.28
C PHE A 104 -0.65 -3.95 6.57
N THR A 105 0.37 -4.68 6.99
CA THR A 105 1.58 -4.87 6.18
C THR A 105 1.36 -6.04 5.25
N SER A 106 1.57 -5.82 3.95
CA SER A 106 1.46 -6.84 2.91
C SER A 106 2.83 -7.22 2.39
N ALA A 107 3.01 -8.51 2.07
CA ALA A 107 4.21 -9.04 1.43
C ALA A 107 3.84 -9.87 0.21
N ALA A 108 4.81 -10.06 -0.69
CA ALA A 108 4.67 -10.95 -1.83
C ALA A 108 4.69 -12.41 -1.35
N VAL A 109 3.55 -13.09 -1.46
CA VAL A 109 3.40 -14.51 -1.13
C VAL A 109 2.86 -15.21 -2.37
N ASP A 110 3.63 -16.15 -2.91
CA ASP A 110 3.33 -16.83 -4.19
C ASP A 110 3.15 -15.84 -5.36
N GLY A 111 3.97 -14.79 -5.40
CA GLY A 111 3.91 -13.74 -6.43
C GLY A 111 2.71 -12.80 -6.31
N LYS A 112 1.93 -12.86 -5.22
CA LYS A 112 0.77 -12.00 -5.00
C LYS A 112 0.90 -11.22 -3.69
N PRO A 113 0.49 -9.93 -3.65
CA PRO A 113 0.38 -9.22 -2.39
C PRO A 113 -0.62 -9.89 -1.45
N LYS A 114 -0.17 -10.27 -0.25
CA LYS A 114 -1.05 -10.78 0.82
C LYS A 114 -0.76 -10.02 2.12
N PRO A 115 -1.79 -9.63 2.88
CA PRO A 115 -1.59 -9.08 4.21
C PRO A 115 -1.04 -10.17 5.14
N ILE A 116 0.17 -9.97 5.65
CA ILE A 116 0.87 -10.95 6.50
C ILE A 116 0.72 -10.66 7.99
N ALA A 117 0.51 -9.39 8.34
CA ALA A 117 0.41 -8.92 9.72
C ALA A 117 -0.39 -7.62 9.78
N GLY A 118 -0.56 -7.08 10.99
CA GLY A 118 -0.99 -5.71 11.19
C GLY A 118 0.10 -4.74 10.69
N ILE A 119 0.17 -3.55 11.27
CA ILE A 119 1.26 -2.62 10.98
C ILE A 119 2.53 -3.12 11.66
N THR A 120 3.55 -3.47 10.87
CA THR A 120 4.82 -4.05 11.34
C THR A 120 5.91 -2.99 11.53
N CYS A 121 7.10 -3.44 11.93
CA CYS A 121 8.32 -2.63 12.00
C CYS A 121 8.57 -1.88 10.67
N GLU A 122 8.40 -2.57 9.55
CA GLU A 122 8.72 -2.06 8.20
C GLU A 122 7.78 -0.93 7.77
N SER A 123 6.58 -0.86 8.33
CA SER A 123 5.68 0.27 8.10
C SER A 123 6.23 1.59 8.63
N CYS A 124 7.09 1.56 9.67
CA CYS A 124 7.76 2.73 10.24
C CYS A 124 9.24 2.82 9.82
N HIS A 125 9.91 1.68 9.65
CA HIS A 125 11.36 1.58 9.43
C HIS A 125 11.76 1.35 7.96
N GLY A 126 10.79 1.28 7.04
CA GLY A 126 11.01 0.97 5.63
C GLY A 126 10.99 -0.53 5.34
N ALA A 127 10.73 -0.90 4.08
CA ALA A 127 10.66 -2.30 3.65
C ALA A 127 12.04 -2.98 3.75
N GLY A 128 12.10 -4.13 4.41
CA GLY A 128 13.35 -4.69 4.95
C GLY A 128 14.30 -5.32 3.94
N LYS A 129 13.84 -5.72 2.76
CA LYS A 129 14.58 -6.62 1.87
C LYS A 129 15.97 -6.12 1.48
N ASN A 130 16.12 -4.82 1.25
CA ASN A 130 17.38 -4.27 0.73
C ASN A 130 18.38 -3.89 1.83
N TRP A 131 17.91 -3.70 3.07
CA TRP A 131 18.78 -3.22 4.16
C TRP A 131 18.93 -4.20 5.33
N ILE A 132 18.08 -5.22 5.47
CA ILE A 132 18.11 -6.09 6.66
C ILE A 132 19.42 -6.84 6.80
N ASP A 133 19.98 -7.34 5.70
CA ASP A 133 21.24 -8.08 5.69
C ASP A 133 22.39 -7.15 6.06
N VAL A 134 22.47 -5.98 5.42
CA VAL A 134 23.47 -4.93 5.74
C VAL A 134 23.34 -4.48 7.19
N HIS A 135 22.13 -4.28 7.69
CA HIS A 135 21.87 -3.88 9.08
C HIS A 135 22.41 -4.91 10.08
N SER A 136 22.38 -6.20 9.72
CA SER A 136 22.80 -7.33 10.55
C SER A 136 24.29 -7.72 10.42
N ASP A 137 25.00 -7.20 9.42
CA ASP A 137 26.43 -7.45 9.26
C ASP A 137 27.22 -6.59 10.26
N PHE A 138 28.11 -7.17 11.06
CA PHE A 138 28.97 -6.40 11.97
C PHE A 138 30.46 -6.48 11.58
N GLY A 139 30.77 -6.95 10.37
CA GLY A 139 32.13 -7.01 9.84
C GLY A 139 32.83 -8.35 10.09
N GLY A 140 32.05 -9.42 10.33
CA GLY A 140 32.59 -10.78 10.40
C GLY A 140 31.96 -11.68 11.47
N LYS A 141 32.37 -12.95 11.44
CA LYS A 141 31.87 -13.98 12.36
C LYS A 141 32.29 -13.68 13.80
N GLY A 142 31.31 -13.60 14.70
CA GLY A 142 31.54 -13.37 16.13
C GLY A 142 31.74 -11.90 16.50
N VAL A 143 31.71 -10.99 15.53
CA VAL A 143 31.68 -9.55 15.79
C VAL A 143 30.27 -9.15 16.21
N THR A 144 30.20 -8.32 17.24
CA THR A 144 28.95 -7.83 17.85
C THR A 144 28.86 -6.31 17.71
N THR A 145 27.73 -5.74 18.12
CA THR A 145 27.56 -4.28 18.19
C THR A 145 28.64 -3.59 19.02
N GLU A 146 29.18 -4.26 20.04
CA GLU A 146 30.18 -3.72 20.96
C GLU A 146 31.60 -3.80 20.40
N THR A 147 31.86 -4.80 19.55
CA THR A 147 33.21 -5.13 19.03
C THR A 147 33.41 -4.75 17.57
N GLU A 148 32.37 -4.24 16.92
CA GLU A 148 32.41 -3.72 15.55
C GLU A 148 33.43 -2.57 15.41
N GLU A 149 34.19 -2.62 14.32
CA GLU A 149 35.16 -1.58 13.97
C GLU A 149 34.44 -0.26 13.58
N PRO A 150 34.92 0.92 14.05
CA PRO A 150 34.24 2.20 13.81
C PRO A 150 33.98 2.57 12.34
N ALA A 151 34.91 2.30 11.42
CA ALA A 151 34.71 2.57 10.00
C ALA A 151 33.68 1.62 9.38
N HIS A 152 33.70 0.32 9.74
CA HIS A 152 32.64 -0.63 9.36
C HIS A 152 31.26 -0.16 9.83
N ARG A 153 31.15 0.27 11.10
CA ARG A 153 29.90 0.81 11.65
C ARG A 153 29.39 1.97 10.82
N THR A 154 30.27 2.90 10.48
CA THR A 154 29.92 4.09 9.68
C THR A 154 29.39 3.67 8.31
N ALA A 155 30.13 2.83 7.59
CA ALA A 155 29.76 2.36 6.26
C ALA A 155 28.43 1.59 6.26
N ARG A 156 28.24 0.70 7.24
CA ARG A 156 26.98 -0.03 7.43
C ARG A 156 25.81 0.90 7.71
N TYR A 157 26.01 1.90 8.57
CA TYR A 157 24.97 2.87 8.90
C TYR A 157 24.52 3.62 7.65
N GLU A 158 25.46 4.15 6.89
CA GLU A 158 25.19 4.88 5.65
C GLU A 158 24.50 3.98 4.61
N THR A 159 25.05 2.80 4.36
CA THR A 159 24.52 1.85 3.37
C THR A 159 23.10 1.39 3.72
N SER A 160 22.85 0.99 4.97
CA SER A 160 21.50 0.58 5.38
C SER A 160 20.47 1.70 5.17
N VAL A 161 20.86 2.96 5.42
CA VAL A 161 19.98 4.13 5.26
C VAL A 161 19.75 4.47 3.79
N SER A 162 20.77 4.36 2.93
CA SER A 162 20.59 4.54 1.48
C SER A 162 19.70 3.46 0.87
N GLU A 163 19.73 2.24 1.41
CA GLU A 163 18.86 1.13 1.02
C GLU A 163 17.44 1.21 1.63
N GLY A 164 17.12 2.31 2.33
CA GLY A 164 15.76 2.61 2.78
C GLY A 164 15.47 2.38 4.26
N LEU A 165 16.46 2.00 5.08
CA LEU A 165 16.27 1.91 6.53
C LEU A 165 16.03 3.29 7.14
N ILE A 166 14.85 3.47 7.74
CA ILE A 166 14.57 4.60 8.60
C ILE A 166 15.00 4.22 10.03
N ARG A 167 16.19 4.64 10.43
CA ARG A 167 16.71 4.36 11.78
C ARG A 167 15.88 5.09 12.86
N PRO A 168 15.62 4.47 14.03
CA PRO A 168 14.92 5.12 15.14
C PRO A 168 15.53 6.46 15.58
N SER A 169 16.84 6.62 15.44
CA SER A 169 17.56 7.87 15.74
C SER A 169 17.25 9.02 14.77
N ARG A 170 16.73 8.75 13.57
CA ARG A 170 16.30 9.76 12.60
C ARG A 170 14.87 10.20 12.89
N LEU A 171 14.67 10.87 14.02
CA LEU A 171 13.35 11.21 14.57
C LEU A 171 12.41 11.87 13.55
N TYR A 172 12.91 12.81 12.74
CA TYR A 172 12.09 13.47 11.72
C TYR A 172 11.60 12.49 10.64
N ALA A 173 12.47 11.61 10.15
CA ALA A 173 12.11 10.64 9.13
C ALA A 173 11.10 9.61 9.67
N VAL A 174 11.27 9.17 10.92
CA VAL A 174 10.28 8.33 11.61
C VAL A 174 8.95 9.05 11.74
N ALA A 175 8.94 10.29 12.21
CA ALA A 175 7.72 11.09 12.39
C ALA A 175 6.99 11.31 11.05
N GLN A 176 7.72 11.68 10.00
CA GLN A 176 7.17 11.83 8.65
C GLN A 176 6.49 10.53 8.17
N ASN A 177 7.11 9.39 8.45
CA ASN A 177 6.54 8.10 8.12
C ASN A 177 5.32 7.75 9.01
N CYS A 178 5.28 8.17 10.28
CA CYS A 178 4.06 8.02 11.11
C CYS A 178 2.87 8.83 10.56
N TYR A 179 3.10 10.10 10.19
CA TYR A 179 2.04 11.02 9.74
C TYR A 179 1.39 10.63 8.42
N SER A 180 2.08 9.83 7.63
CA SER A 180 1.53 9.31 6.39
C SER A 180 0.36 8.32 6.56
N CYS A 181 0.10 7.85 7.77
CA CYS A 181 -1.07 7.03 8.15
C CYS A 181 -1.95 7.70 9.21
N HIS A 182 -1.43 8.73 9.89
CA HIS A 182 -2.09 9.47 10.97
C HIS A 182 -2.20 10.96 10.60
N THR A 183 -2.95 11.24 9.52
CA THR A 183 -3.28 12.59 9.06
C THR A 183 -4.48 13.17 9.80
#